data_AF-A0A0Q6BSA3-F1
#
_entry.id   AF-A0A0Q6BSA3-F1
#
_cell.length_a   1.000
_cell.length_b   1.000
_cell.length_c   1.000
_cell.angle_alpha   90.00
_cell.angle_beta   90.00
_cell.angle_gamma   90.00
#
_symmetry.space_group_name_H-M   'P 1'
#
loop_
_entity.id
_entity.type
_entity.pdbx_description
1 polymer ?
#
loop_
_entity_poly.entity_id
_entity_poly.type
_entity_poly.pdbx_seq_one_letter_code
_entity_poly.pdbx_strand_id
1 'polypeptide(L)'
;MAIQFLPIIKALAPYIAQVATSAVPAFTSKSEAAAKVDPLLAKQIQELQAAAVQNAESIHVLAEKMQQAIQQIEAAAQVANKQVAAYKTMLFVSFGLSIAAVSTCVYILTR
;
A
#
# COMPACT_ATOMS: atom_id res chain seq x y z
N MET A 1 -7.37 11.52 2.75
CA MET A 1 -8.55 10.71 2.35
C MET A 1 -8.61 9.31 2.96
N ALA A 2 -7.58 8.78 3.64
CA ALA A 2 -7.60 7.43 4.25
C ALA A 2 -8.45 7.29 5.53
N ILE A 3 -8.83 8.41 6.16
CA ILE A 3 -9.54 8.44 7.46
C ILE A 3 -11.03 8.01 7.34
N GLN A 4 -11.58 7.94 6.13
CA GLN A 4 -13.01 7.62 5.94
C GLN A 4 -13.34 6.11 5.90
N PHE A 5 -12.33 5.23 5.81
CA PHE A 5 -12.55 3.77 5.79
C PHE A 5 -12.53 3.13 7.18
N LEU A 6 -11.98 3.81 8.18
CA LEU A 6 -11.88 3.34 9.57
C LEU A 6 -13.24 2.99 10.21
N PRO A 7 -14.32 3.79 10.06
CA PRO A 7 -15.62 3.44 10.62
C PRO A 7 -16.26 2.22 9.92
N ILE A 8 -16.01 2.04 8.63
CA ILE A 8 -16.54 0.92 7.83
C ILE A 8 -15.89 -0.40 8.27
N ILE A 9 -14.56 -0.41 8.44
CA ILE A 9 -13.82 -1.59 8.92
C ILE A 9 -14.29 -1.97 10.34
N LYS A 10 -14.52 -0.98 11.21
CA LYS A 10 -15.00 -1.21 12.58
C LYS A 10 -16.43 -1.77 12.63
N ALA A 11 -17.28 -1.37 11.69
CA ALA A 11 -18.64 -1.91 11.55
C ALA A 11 -18.67 -3.34 10.97
N LEU A 12 -17.70 -3.70 10.13
CA LEU A 12 -17.60 -5.04 9.52
C LEU A 12 -16.83 -6.05 10.36
N ALA A 13 -15.95 -5.61 11.27
CA ALA A 13 -15.19 -6.47 12.18
C ALA A 13 -16.02 -7.56 12.91
N PRO A 14 -17.20 -7.27 13.50
CA PRO A 14 -18.00 -8.32 14.16
C PRO A 14 -18.58 -9.35 13.18
N TYR A 15 -18.87 -8.97 11.94
CA TYR A 15 -19.37 -9.89 10.92
C TYR A 15 -18.27 -10.79 10.37
N ILE A 16 -17.04 -10.28 10.21
CA ILE A 16 -15.88 -11.11 9.86
C ILE A 16 -15.59 -12.12 10.97
N ALA A 17 -15.70 -11.72 12.24
CA ALA A 17 -15.56 -12.62 13.37
C ALA A 17 -16.63 -13.72 13.39
N GLN A 18 -17.90 -13.38 13.11
CA GLN A 18 -18.99 -14.36 13.03
C GLN A 18 -18.79 -15.35 11.87
N VAL A 19 -18.41 -14.87 10.69
CA VAL A 19 -18.13 -15.73 9.51
C VAL A 19 -16.92 -16.62 9.77
N ALA A 20 -15.85 -16.09 10.39
CA ALA A 20 -14.70 -16.90 10.76
C ALA A 20 -15.08 -17.97 11.80
N THR A 21 -15.89 -17.62 12.81
CA THR A 21 -16.30 -18.56 13.87
C THR A 21 -17.22 -19.66 13.35
N SER A 22 -18.03 -19.40 12.31
CA SER A 22 -18.88 -20.42 11.69
C SER A 22 -18.18 -21.23 10.59
N ALA A 23 -17.30 -20.60 9.81
CA ALA A 23 -16.66 -21.24 8.67
C ALA A 23 -15.42 -22.05 9.07
N VAL A 24 -14.63 -21.57 10.05
CA VAL A 24 -13.43 -22.28 10.51
C VAL A 24 -13.76 -23.70 10.98
N PRO A 25 -14.75 -23.93 11.89
CA PRO A 25 -15.10 -25.29 12.30
C PRO A 25 -15.59 -26.15 11.11
N ALA A 26 -16.30 -25.59 10.14
CA ALA A 26 -16.75 -26.37 8.97
C ALA A 26 -15.57 -26.88 8.10
N PHE A 27 -14.42 -26.20 8.15
CA PHE A 27 -13.19 -26.63 7.47
C PHE A 27 -12.22 -27.42 8.37
N THR A 28 -12.27 -27.27 9.70
CA THR A 28 -11.38 -27.99 10.64
C THR A 28 -12.04 -29.20 11.32
N SER A 29 -13.36 -29.33 11.26
CA SER A 29 -14.06 -30.46 11.89
C SER A 29 -13.77 -31.72 11.09
N LYS A 30 -13.24 -32.73 11.77
CA LYS A 30 -13.15 -34.08 11.24
C LYS A 30 -14.58 -34.59 11.08
N SER A 31 -15.15 -34.41 9.89
CA SER A 31 -16.52 -34.82 9.59
C SER A 31 -16.70 -36.30 9.94
N GLU A 32 -17.67 -36.63 10.79
CA GLU A 32 -18.01 -38.03 11.12
C GLU A 32 -18.46 -38.81 9.87
N ALA A 33 -18.80 -38.13 8.76
CA ALA A 33 -19.03 -38.73 7.46
C ALA A 33 -17.74 -39.24 6.77
N ALA A 34 -16.55 -38.83 7.24
CA ALA A 34 -15.26 -39.28 6.72
C ALA A 34 -14.93 -40.74 7.09
N ALA A 35 -15.74 -41.41 7.92
CA ALA A 35 -15.61 -42.86 8.13
C ALA A 35 -15.94 -43.68 6.86
N LYS A 36 -16.54 -43.07 5.83
CA LYS A 36 -16.80 -43.67 4.51
C LYS A 36 -16.07 -42.98 3.35
N VAL A 37 -15.25 -41.97 3.63
CA VAL A 37 -14.50 -41.24 2.60
C VAL A 37 -13.09 -41.80 2.56
N ASP A 38 -12.65 -42.16 1.37
CA ASP A 38 -11.33 -42.70 1.08
C ASP A 38 -10.24 -41.92 1.86
N PRO A 39 -9.41 -42.58 2.69
CA PRO A 39 -8.37 -41.93 3.51
C PRO A 39 -7.41 -41.06 2.68
N LEU A 40 -7.26 -41.34 1.37
CA LEU A 40 -6.48 -40.52 0.45
C LEU A 40 -7.11 -39.13 0.21
N LEU A 41 -8.44 -39.03 0.18
CA LEU A 41 -9.14 -37.77 -0.04
C LEU A 41 -9.07 -36.85 1.19
N ALA A 42 -9.18 -37.42 2.39
CA ALA A 42 -8.99 -36.67 3.64
C ALA A 42 -7.56 -36.09 3.74
N LYS A 43 -6.55 -36.85 3.31
CA LYS A 43 -5.16 -36.40 3.27
C LYS A 43 -4.93 -35.29 2.24
N GLN A 44 -5.52 -35.42 1.04
CA GLN A 44 -5.44 -34.38 0.02
C GLN A 44 -6.12 -33.06 0.46
N ILE A 45 -7.25 -33.11 1.15
CA ILE A 45 -7.90 -31.92 1.71
C ILE A 45 -6.97 -31.23 2.73
N GLN A 46 -6.31 -32.01 3.59
CA GLN A 46 -5.39 -31.48 4.59
C GLN A 46 -4.16 -30.83 3.94
N GLU A 47 -3.60 -31.44 2.90
CA GLU A 47 -2.48 -30.87 2.13
C GLU A 47 -2.90 -29.58 1.41
N LEU A 48 -4.09 -29.55 0.80
CA LEU A 48 -4.61 -28.36 0.13
C LEU A 48 -4.87 -27.21 1.12
N GLN A 49 -5.40 -27.52 2.31
CA GLN A 49 -5.62 -26.55 3.37
C GLN A 49 -4.30 -25.98 3.90
N ALA A 50 -3.29 -26.82 4.11
CA ALA A 50 -1.97 -26.37 4.55
C ALA A 50 -1.32 -25.44 3.50
N ALA A 51 -1.39 -25.80 2.22
CA ALA A 51 -0.90 -24.97 1.12
C ALA A 51 -1.67 -23.63 1.02
N ALA A 52 -3.00 -23.65 1.20
CA ALA A 52 -3.82 -22.44 1.18
C ALA A 52 -3.48 -21.48 2.33
N VAL A 53 -3.26 -22.00 3.55
CA VAL A 53 -2.83 -21.19 4.71
C VAL A 53 -1.46 -20.58 4.46
N GLN A 54 -0.50 -21.38 3.99
CA GLN A 54 0.85 -20.89 3.69
C GLN A 54 0.86 -19.82 2.59
N ASN A 55 0.02 -19.97 1.56
CA ASN A 55 -0.13 -18.98 0.50
C ASN A 55 -0.79 -17.70 1.02
N ALA A 56 -1.79 -17.79 1.89
CA ALA A 56 -2.42 -16.63 2.50
C ALA A 56 -1.44 -15.83 3.37
N GLU A 57 -0.60 -16.50 4.16
CA GLU A 57 0.48 -15.85 4.92
C GLU A 57 1.49 -15.16 3.99
N SER A 58 1.88 -15.84 2.90
CA SER A 58 2.82 -15.29 1.92
C SER A 58 2.27 -14.03 1.22
N ILE A 59 0.98 -14.03 0.87
CA ILE A 59 0.30 -12.86 0.30
C ILE A 59 0.23 -11.72 1.31
N HIS A 60 -0.01 -12.02 2.59
CA HIS A 60 -0.02 -11.01 3.65
C HIS A 60 1.34 -10.34 3.80
N VAL A 61 2.42 -11.12 3.87
CA VAL A 61 3.79 -10.60 3.93
C VAL A 61 4.11 -9.77 2.69
N LEU A 62 3.74 -10.25 1.50
CA LEU A 62 3.96 -9.50 0.27
C LEU A 62 3.21 -8.15 0.28
N ALA A 63 1.96 -8.14 0.73
CA ALA A 63 1.16 -6.92 0.84
C ALA A 63 1.79 -5.94 1.84
N GLU A 64 2.28 -6.42 2.99
CA GLU A 64 2.96 -5.59 3.98
C GLU A 64 4.25 -4.97 3.41
N LYS A 65 5.05 -5.77 2.68
CA LYS A 65 6.27 -5.28 2.03
C LYS A 65 5.97 -4.29 0.91
N MET A 66 4.92 -4.50 0.12
CA MET A 66 4.47 -3.53 -0.87
C MET A 66 4.01 -2.23 -0.22
N GLN A 67 3.23 -2.31 0.87
CA GLN A 67 2.80 -1.12 1.60
C GLN A 67 3.99 -0.32 2.15
N GLN A 68 4.96 -1.01 2.75
CA GLN A 68 6.20 -0.38 3.21
C GLN A 68 6.96 0.27 2.04
N ALA A 69 7.13 -0.42 0.91
CA ALA A 69 7.82 0.12 -0.25
C ALA A 69 7.12 1.37 -0.82
N ILE A 70 5.79 1.34 -0.95
CA ILE A 70 5.01 2.48 -1.45
C ILE A 70 5.16 3.69 -0.52
N GLN A 71 5.11 3.48 0.81
CA GLN A 71 5.30 4.57 1.77
C GLN A 71 6.70 5.20 1.65
N GLN A 72 7.73 4.38 1.46
CA GLN A 72 9.10 4.88 1.29
C GLN A 72 9.27 5.64 -0.04
N ILE A 73 8.65 5.16 -1.11
CA ILE A 73 8.63 5.85 -2.41
C ILE A 73 7.90 7.19 -2.30
N GLU A 74 6.76 7.23 -1.62
CA GLU A 74 6.01 8.47 -1.42
C GLU A 74 6.81 9.49 -0.60
N ALA A 75 7.47 9.06 0.47
CA ALA A 75 8.35 9.92 1.26
C ALA A 75 9.51 10.49 0.42
N ALA A 76 10.17 9.64 -0.38
CA ALA A 76 11.24 10.07 -1.28
C ALA A 76 10.73 11.06 -2.35
N ALA A 77 9.55 10.80 -2.92
CA ALA A 77 8.91 11.66 -3.91
C ALA A 77 8.53 13.03 -3.32
N GLN A 78 8.05 13.08 -2.07
CA GLN A 78 7.77 14.34 -1.39
C GLN A 78 9.04 15.18 -1.18
N VAL A 79 10.15 14.54 -0.80
CA VAL A 79 11.45 15.21 -0.65
C VAL A 79 11.97 15.72 -1.99
N ALA A 80 11.86 14.92 -3.05
CA ALA A 80 12.24 15.33 -4.40
C ALA A 80 11.40 16.52 -4.91
N ASN A 81 10.08 16.48 -4.72
CA ASN A 81 9.19 17.58 -5.10
C ASN A 81 9.52 18.89 -4.38
N LYS A 82 9.86 18.84 -3.09
CA LYS A 82 10.31 20.02 -2.34
C LYS A 82 11.59 20.62 -2.93
N GLN A 83 12.56 19.78 -3.28
CA GLN A 83 13.80 20.23 -3.92
C GLN A 83 13.55 20.85 -5.30
N VAL A 84 12.72 20.22 -6.13
CA VAL A 84 12.34 20.76 -7.45
C VAL A 84 11.64 22.12 -7.30
N ALA A 85 10.73 22.26 -6.33
CA ALA A 85 10.07 23.54 -6.07
C ALA A 85 11.06 24.64 -5.62
N ALA A 86 12.03 24.29 -4.77
CA ALA A 86 13.09 25.21 -4.35
C ALA A 86 13.96 25.64 -5.54
N TYR A 87 14.42 24.70 -6.37
CA TYR A 87 15.21 25.01 -7.57
C TYR A 87 14.44 25.86 -8.58
N LYS A 88 13.15 25.57 -8.79
CA LYS A 88 12.29 26.38 -9.66
C LYS A 88 12.18 27.82 -9.18
N THR A 89 12.04 28.01 -7.86
CA THR A 89 12.01 29.36 -7.25
C THR A 89 13.34 30.08 -7.46
N MET A 90 14.45 29.39 -7.19
CA MET A 90 15.80 29.96 -7.35
C MET A 90 16.09 30.35 -8.81
N LEU A 91 15.61 29.54 -9.76
CA LEU A 91 15.71 29.83 -11.20
C LEU A 91 14.95 31.10 -11.57
N PHE A 92 13.71 31.27 -11.11
CA PHE A 92 12.94 32.49 -11.38
C PHE A 92 13.59 33.73 -10.78
N VAL A 93 14.13 33.63 -9.57
CA VAL A 93 14.85 34.75 -8.92
C VAL A 93 16.08 35.13 -9.73
N SER A 94 16.90 34.15 -10.13
CA SER A 94 18.10 34.40 -10.95
C SER A 94 17.76 34.99 -12.31
N PHE A 95 16.71 34.48 -12.95
CA PHE A 95 16.23 35.00 -14.23
C PHE A 95 15.73 36.44 -14.12
N GLY A 96 14.94 36.75 -13.09
CA GLY A 96 14.47 38.11 -12.83
C GLY A 96 15.61 39.09 -12.55
N LEU A 97 16.61 38.67 -11.76
CA LEU A 97 17.81 39.46 -11.49
C LEU A 97 18.60 39.74 -12.78
N SER A 98 18.72 38.73 -13.65
CA SER A 98 19.43 38.85 -14.93
C SER A 98 18.73 39.84 -15.86
N ILE A 99 17.40 39.80 -15.95
CA ILE A 99 16.62 40.78 -16.72
C ILE A 99 16.83 42.19 -16.16
N ALA A 100 16.72 42.38 -14.85
CA ALA A 100 16.91 43.69 -14.22
C ALA A 100 18.30 44.27 -14.49
N ALA A 101 19.35 43.43 -14.42
CA ALA A 101 20.71 43.82 -14.74
C ALA A 101 20.86 44.26 -16.22
N VAL A 102 20.32 43.47 -17.15
CA VAL A 102 20.34 43.81 -18.59
C VAL A 102 19.58 45.10 -18.85
N SER A 103 18.37 45.27 -18.30
CA SER A 103 17.58 46.50 -18.43
C SER A 103 18.33 47.72 -17.89
N THR A 104 19.02 47.58 -16.76
CA THR A 104 19.84 48.66 -16.18
C THR A 104 21.00 49.03 -17.10
N CYS A 105 21.70 48.04 -17.66
CA CYS A 105 22.76 48.27 -18.64
C CYS A 105 22.25 49.02 -19.88
N VAL A 106 21.12 48.60 -20.44
CA VAL A 106 20.52 49.27 -21.61
C VAL A 106 20.10 50.70 -21.28
N TYR A 107 19.52 50.94 -20.10
CA TYR A 107 19.12 52.27 -19.66
C TYR A 107 20.33 53.21 -19.52
N ILE A 108 21.43 52.73 -18.94
CA ILE A 108 22.67 53.50 -18.81
C ILE A 108 23.30 53.78 -20.19
N LEU A 109 23.20 52.86 -21.15
CA LEU A 109 23.76 53.05 -22.49
C LEU A 109 22.95 54.04 -23.35
N THR A 110 21.64 54.15 -23.12
CA THR A 110 20.71 54.94 -23.94
C THR A 110 20.47 56.35 -23.41
N ARG A 111 20.96 56.67 -22.22
CA ARG A 111 20.78 57.96 -21.54
C ARG A 111 22.12 58.65 -21.32
#